data_AF-A0A137QU23-F1
#
_entry.id   AF-A0A137QU23-F1
#
_cell.length_a   1.000
_cell.length_b   1.000
_cell.length_c   1.000
_cell.angle_alpha   90.00
_cell.angle_beta   90.00
_cell.angle_gamma   90.00
#
_symmetry.space_group_name_H-M   'P 1'
#
loop_
_entity.id
_entity.type
_entity.pdbx_description
1 polymer ?
#
loop_
_entity_poly.entity_id
_entity_poly.type
_entity_poly.pdbx_seq_one_letter_code
_entity_poly.pdbx_strand_id
1 'polypeptide(L)'
;MIDFKLNIIRNIVGSTISSHSLIMKVAFTGSTLTGHKILKIAAESNLKKVTLELDGKSSTIIFDDADLKQAIKDAHQKLTCSPNIGQACTAGCYIYIQEGIYGFTKIAEGLAQATGGPFEKSVQHGLQVSNMQFEHIMGYINSGKADGAKIHIRGECHSNQRYFIKPTIFMDMKPNMKIMQKKIFGPVCSVVKFMTEEG
;
A
#
# COMPACT_ATOMS: atom_id res chain seq x y z
N MET A 1 38.06 10.03 -20.77
CA MET A 1 36.61 10.06 -21.05
C MET A 1 36.07 8.70 -20.62
N ILE A 2 35.26 8.63 -19.57
CA ILE A 2 34.67 7.35 -19.13
C ILE A 2 33.50 7.07 -20.09
N ASP A 3 33.61 6.01 -20.88
CA ASP A 3 32.60 5.62 -21.86
C ASP A 3 31.44 4.92 -21.13
N PHE A 4 30.30 5.61 -20.99
CA PHE A 4 29.11 5.07 -20.33
C PHE A 4 28.25 4.32 -21.34
N LYS A 5 28.10 3.01 -21.17
CA LYS A 5 27.18 2.19 -21.95
C LYS A 5 25.95 1.83 -21.11
N LEU A 6 24.75 2.12 -21.62
CA LEU A 6 23.47 1.71 -21.02
C LEU A 6 22.92 0.49 -21.77
N ASN A 7 22.71 -0.62 -21.05
CA ASN A 7 22.09 -1.82 -21.59
C ASN A 7 20.75 -2.06 -20.89
N ILE A 8 19.67 -2.30 -21.67
CA ILE A 8 18.33 -2.61 -21.16
C ILE A 8 17.95 -4.01 -21.63
N ILE A 9 17.63 -4.89 -20.68
CA ILE A 9 17.25 -6.28 -20.95
C ILE A 9 15.85 -6.53 -20.37
N ARG A 10 14.92 -7.02 -21.20
CA ARG A 10 13.56 -7.40 -20.79
C ARG A 10 13.48 -8.94 -20.79
N ASN A 11 13.57 -9.62 -19.64
CA ASN A 11 13.34 -11.09 -19.43
C ASN A 11 13.69 -11.54 -17.99
N ILE A 12 13.59 -12.86 -17.68
CA ILE A 12 14.05 -13.49 -16.43
C ILE A 12 15.58 -13.41 -16.32
N VAL A 13 16.10 -12.25 -15.95
CA VAL A 13 17.55 -12.00 -15.78
C VAL A 13 17.93 -11.61 -14.37
N GLY A 14 16.96 -11.46 -13.46
CA GLY A 14 17.21 -10.98 -12.10
C GLY A 14 18.21 -11.84 -11.31
N SER A 15 18.11 -13.16 -11.41
CA SER A 15 19.06 -14.10 -10.79
C SER A 15 20.45 -14.01 -11.43
N THR A 16 20.52 -13.94 -12.75
CA THR A 16 21.77 -13.82 -13.51
C THR A 16 22.48 -12.53 -13.14
N ILE A 17 21.79 -11.39 -13.12
CA ILE A 17 22.34 -10.09 -12.71
C ILE A 17 22.84 -10.15 -11.26
N SER A 18 22.07 -10.79 -10.37
CA SER A 18 22.42 -10.88 -8.95
C SER A 18 23.63 -11.78 -8.68
N SER A 19 23.89 -12.78 -9.53
CA SER A 19 25.01 -13.73 -9.40
C SER A 19 26.24 -13.37 -10.22
N HIS A 20 26.12 -12.53 -11.25
CA HIS A 20 27.20 -12.25 -12.19
C HIS A 20 28.44 -11.62 -11.50
N SER A 21 29.61 -12.24 -11.68
CA SER A 21 30.85 -11.85 -11.00
C SER A 21 31.38 -10.48 -11.42
N LEU A 22 31.11 -10.03 -12.65
CA LEU A 22 31.52 -8.71 -13.14
C LEU A 22 30.62 -7.56 -12.68
N ILE A 23 29.47 -7.85 -12.06
CA ILE A 23 28.57 -6.81 -11.55
C ILE A 23 28.99 -6.45 -10.14
N MET A 24 29.33 -5.17 -9.93
CA MET A 24 29.84 -4.66 -8.65
C MET A 24 28.75 -4.15 -7.70
N LYS A 25 27.59 -3.76 -8.25
CA LYS A 25 26.46 -3.24 -7.47
C LYS A 25 25.13 -3.66 -8.10
N VAL A 26 24.17 -4.02 -7.26
CA VAL A 26 22.77 -4.25 -7.64
C VAL A 26 21.88 -3.31 -6.83
N ALA A 27 20.95 -2.63 -7.50
CA ALA A 27 19.86 -1.90 -6.89
C ALA A 27 18.54 -2.57 -7.29
N PHE A 28 17.70 -2.90 -6.32
CA PHE A 28 16.44 -3.61 -6.56
C PHE A 28 15.28 -2.92 -5.86
N THR A 29 14.17 -2.78 -6.57
CA THR A 29 12.89 -2.31 -6.03
C THR A 29 11.81 -3.35 -6.29
N GLY A 30 11.14 -3.81 -5.24
CA GLY A 30 10.11 -4.85 -5.37
C GLY A 30 9.76 -5.52 -4.06
N SER A 31 9.32 -6.79 -4.12
CA SER A 31 8.84 -7.47 -2.92
C SER A 31 9.95 -7.89 -1.96
N THR A 32 9.64 -7.88 -0.65
CA THR A 32 10.59 -8.29 0.39
C THR A 32 11.11 -9.71 0.18
N LEU A 33 10.24 -10.64 -0.25
CA LEU A 33 10.62 -12.02 -0.57
C LEU A 33 11.69 -12.10 -1.67
N THR A 34 11.56 -11.28 -2.71
CA THR A 34 12.56 -11.24 -3.80
C THR A 34 13.83 -10.54 -3.35
N GLY A 35 13.73 -9.49 -2.52
CA GLY A 35 14.88 -8.82 -1.91
C GLY A 35 15.78 -9.79 -1.13
N HIS A 36 15.18 -10.67 -0.32
CA HIS A 36 15.93 -11.73 0.38
C HIS A 36 16.69 -12.65 -0.57
N LYS A 37 16.04 -13.07 -1.68
CA LYS A 37 16.70 -13.93 -2.69
C LYS A 37 17.89 -13.22 -3.34
N ILE A 38 17.75 -11.93 -3.66
CA ILE A 38 18.82 -11.13 -4.27
C ILE A 38 20.01 -11.00 -3.32
N LEU A 39 19.77 -10.72 -2.03
CA LEU A 39 20.84 -10.66 -1.03
C LEU A 39 21.57 -11.99 -0.88
N LYS A 40 20.84 -13.11 -0.83
CA LYS A 40 21.44 -14.45 -0.75
C LYS A 40 22.36 -14.72 -1.93
N ILE A 41 21.88 -14.49 -3.15
CA ILE A 41 22.65 -14.70 -4.38
C ILE A 41 23.86 -13.76 -4.46
N ALA A 42 23.71 -12.50 -4.05
CA ALA A 42 24.81 -11.54 -4.01
C ALA A 42 25.90 -11.97 -3.01
N ALA A 43 25.49 -12.51 -1.86
CA ALA A 43 26.40 -13.01 -0.84
C ALA A 43 27.17 -14.27 -1.30
N GLU A 44 26.48 -15.20 -1.97
CA GLU A 44 27.07 -16.44 -2.50
C GLU A 44 27.98 -16.24 -3.72
N SER A 45 27.92 -15.08 -4.39
CA SER A 45 28.68 -14.82 -5.61
C SER A 45 29.99 -14.06 -5.36
N ASN A 46 29.93 -12.73 -5.24
CA ASN A 46 31.12 -11.87 -5.16
C ASN A 46 30.99 -10.77 -4.10
N LEU A 47 30.04 -10.89 -3.16
CA LEU A 47 29.76 -9.88 -2.13
C LEU A 47 29.51 -8.47 -2.70
N LYS A 48 28.89 -8.40 -3.90
CA LYS A 48 28.53 -7.14 -4.55
C LYS A 48 27.67 -6.26 -3.64
N LYS A 49 27.81 -4.94 -3.78
CA LYS A 49 27.01 -3.98 -3.01
C LYS A 49 25.53 -4.09 -3.42
N VAL A 50 24.63 -4.21 -2.44
CA VAL A 50 23.18 -4.32 -2.71
C VAL A 50 22.44 -3.15 -2.06
N THR A 51 21.53 -2.52 -2.80
CA THR A 51 20.54 -1.57 -2.28
C THR A 51 19.14 -2.12 -2.56
N LEU A 52 18.29 -2.20 -1.54
CA LEU A 52 16.95 -2.76 -1.64
C LEU A 52 15.90 -1.73 -1.21
N GLU A 53 14.94 -1.47 -2.09
CA GLU A 53 13.72 -0.71 -1.81
C GLU A 53 12.53 -1.69 -1.81
N LEU A 54 12.08 -2.07 -0.62
CA LEU A 54 11.14 -3.18 -0.43
C LEU A 54 9.73 -2.73 -0.06
N ASP A 55 8.85 -3.69 0.18
CA ASP A 55 7.50 -3.42 0.64
C ASP A 55 7.48 -2.74 2.02
N GLY A 56 6.97 -1.51 2.07
CA GLY A 56 6.62 -0.81 3.31
C GLY A 56 5.12 -0.85 3.59
N LYS A 57 4.76 -0.76 4.87
CA LYS A 57 3.38 -0.52 5.31
C LYS A 57 3.33 0.83 6.02
N SER A 58 3.13 1.89 5.23
CA SER A 58 3.25 3.26 5.71
C SER A 58 2.07 3.62 6.61
N SER A 59 2.38 4.33 7.70
CA SER A 59 1.41 4.82 8.67
C SER A 59 1.25 6.34 8.53
N THR A 60 0.02 6.81 8.66
CA THR A 60 -0.32 8.22 8.87
C THR A 60 -0.89 8.34 10.27
N ILE A 61 -0.38 9.26 11.08
CA ILE A 61 -0.84 9.50 12.45
C ILE A 61 -1.46 10.89 12.48
N ILE A 62 -2.68 11.00 12.99
CA ILE A 62 -3.46 12.24 13.07
C ILE A 62 -3.81 12.48 14.54
N PHE A 63 -3.28 13.57 15.07
CA PHE A 63 -3.55 14.05 16.43
C PHE A 63 -4.78 14.95 16.46
N ASP A 64 -5.34 15.14 17.66
CA ASP A 64 -6.55 15.95 17.87
C ASP A 64 -6.35 17.45 17.55
N ASP A 65 -5.12 17.94 17.56
CA ASP A 65 -4.76 19.32 17.23
C ASP A 65 -4.59 19.57 15.71
N ALA A 66 -4.68 18.52 14.89
CA ALA A 66 -4.57 18.63 13.45
C ALA A 66 -5.78 19.35 12.81
N ASP A 67 -5.53 20.14 11.77
CA ASP A 67 -6.61 20.68 10.92
C ASP A 67 -7.35 19.51 10.26
N LEU A 68 -8.61 19.28 10.68
CA LEU A 68 -9.44 18.17 10.21
C LEU A 68 -9.57 18.12 8.69
N LYS A 69 -9.76 19.26 8.02
CA LYS A 69 -9.97 19.29 6.55
C LYS A 69 -8.69 18.90 5.83
N GLN A 70 -7.56 19.45 6.29
CA GLN A 70 -6.26 19.14 5.73
C GLN A 70 -5.87 17.68 6.01
N ALA A 71 -6.11 17.20 7.22
CA ALA A 71 -5.83 15.82 7.64
C ALA A 71 -6.63 14.80 6.80
N ILE A 72 -7.92 15.04 6.57
CA ILE A 72 -8.75 14.18 5.69
C ILE A 72 -8.21 14.18 4.26
N LYS A 73 -7.88 15.36 3.71
CA LYS A 73 -7.36 15.48 2.34
C LYS A 73 -6.03 14.75 2.18
N ASP A 74 -5.11 14.93 3.11
CA ASP A 74 -3.77 14.32 3.05
C ASP A 74 -3.82 12.82 3.29
N ALA A 75 -4.65 12.36 4.23
CA ALA A 75 -4.86 10.94 4.46
C ALA A 75 -5.53 10.25 3.26
N HIS A 76 -6.51 10.90 2.62
CA HIS A 76 -7.10 10.42 1.37
C HIS A 76 -6.08 10.34 0.22
N GLN A 77 -5.25 11.37 0.06
CA GLN A 77 -4.19 11.39 -0.95
C GLN A 77 -3.15 10.29 -0.71
N LYS A 78 -2.77 10.04 0.55
CA LYS A 78 -1.83 8.97 0.91
C LYS A 78 -2.44 7.58 0.73
N LEU A 79 -3.73 7.40 1.02
CA LEU A 79 -4.44 6.15 0.79
C LEU A 79 -4.52 5.81 -0.71
N THR A 80 -4.96 6.78 -1.50
CA THR A 80 -5.17 6.58 -2.94
C THR A 80 -3.85 6.62 -3.71
N CYS A 81 -2.82 7.30 -3.21
CA CYS A 81 -1.57 7.56 -3.93
C CYS A 81 -1.80 7.91 -5.40
N SER A 82 -2.81 8.75 -5.68
CA SER A 82 -3.22 9.07 -7.04
C SER A 82 -2.03 9.62 -7.84
N PRO A 83 -1.73 9.07 -9.03
CA PRO A 83 -2.60 8.22 -9.88
C PRO A 83 -2.48 6.69 -9.69
N ASN A 84 -1.68 6.19 -8.74
CA ASN A 84 -1.31 4.77 -8.63
C ASN A 84 -2.32 3.89 -7.87
N ILE A 85 -3.40 4.45 -7.32
CA ILE A 85 -4.53 3.73 -6.69
C ILE A 85 -4.05 2.76 -5.59
N GLY A 86 -3.21 3.26 -4.69
CA GLY A 86 -2.64 2.49 -3.57
C GLY A 86 -1.55 1.49 -3.96
N GLN A 87 -1.18 1.38 -5.24
CA GLN A 87 -0.05 0.57 -5.71
C GLN A 87 1.28 1.34 -5.61
N ALA A 88 1.56 1.88 -4.42
CA ALA A 88 2.80 2.59 -4.12
C ALA A 88 3.45 2.00 -2.86
N CYS A 89 4.78 1.99 -2.79
CA CYS A 89 5.50 1.59 -1.57
C CYS A 89 5.20 2.53 -0.40
N THR A 90 4.86 3.79 -0.70
CA THR A 90 4.52 4.86 0.25
C THR A 90 3.02 4.96 0.56
N ALA A 91 2.17 4.08 0.01
CA ALA A 91 0.73 4.13 0.22
C ALA A 91 0.39 4.00 1.72
N GLY A 92 -0.45 4.92 2.20
CA GLY A 92 -0.94 5.00 3.56
C GLY A 92 -1.87 3.82 3.85
N CYS A 93 -1.27 2.72 4.31
CA CYS A 93 -1.99 1.50 4.63
C CYS A 93 -2.62 1.58 6.03
N TYR A 94 -2.03 2.36 6.93
CA TYR A 94 -2.56 2.64 8.26
C TYR A 94 -2.85 4.12 8.45
N ILE A 95 -4.00 4.42 9.05
CA ILE A 95 -4.37 5.75 9.51
C ILE A 95 -4.70 5.63 10.99
N TYR A 96 -3.78 6.11 11.83
CA TYR A 96 -3.98 6.21 13.27
C TYR A 96 -4.60 7.57 13.57
N ILE A 97 -5.72 7.58 14.30
CA ILE A 97 -6.44 8.80 14.68
C ILE A 97 -6.62 8.81 16.20
N GLN A 98 -6.30 9.94 16.83
CA GLN A 98 -6.44 10.08 18.28
C GLN A 98 -7.92 10.01 18.70
N GLU A 99 -8.21 9.36 19.82
CA GLU A 99 -9.55 9.12 20.38
C GLU A 99 -10.12 10.38 21.07
N GLY A 100 -9.97 11.54 20.44
CA GLY A 100 -10.79 12.70 20.74
C GLY A 100 -12.21 12.48 20.22
N ILE A 101 -13.21 12.89 21.02
CA ILE A 101 -14.65 12.68 20.75
C ILE A 101 -15.08 13.21 19.36
N TYR A 102 -14.41 14.25 18.86
CA TYR A 102 -14.77 14.92 17.61
C TYR A 102 -13.90 14.54 16.40
N GLY A 103 -12.66 14.08 16.61
CA GLY A 103 -11.69 13.86 15.54
C GLY A 103 -11.93 12.55 14.80
N PHE A 104 -12.01 11.44 15.53
CA PHE A 104 -12.09 10.10 14.96
C PHE A 104 -13.25 9.93 13.98
N THR A 105 -14.49 10.16 14.43
CA THR A 105 -15.69 9.92 13.63
C THR A 105 -15.76 10.85 12.43
N LYS A 106 -15.40 12.13 12.59
CA LYS A 106 -15.42 13.10 11.48
C LYS A 106 -14.35 12.83 10.43
N ILE A 107 -13.15 12.42 10.85
CA ILE A 107 -12.08 12.05 9.91
C ILE A 107 -12.44 10.76 9.19
N ALA A 108 -12.97 9.78 9.91
CA ALA A 108 -13.49 8.53 9.35
C ALA A 108 -14.57 8.76 8.27
N GLU A 109 -15.57 9.58 8.59
CA GLU A 109 -16.66 9.94 7.67
C GLU A 109 -16.16 10.80 6.50
N GLY A 110 -15.29 11.77 6.77
CA GLY A 110 -14.71 12.63 5.74
C GLY A 110 -13.82 11.86 4.78
N LEU A 111 -13.05 10.89 5.28
CA LEU A 111 -12.32 9.94 4.44
C LEU A 111 -13.30 9.11 3.61
N ALA A 112 -14.40 8.63 4.19
CA ALA A 112 -15.41 7.90 3.43
C ALA A 112 -16.02 8.70 2.29
N GLN A 113 -16.30 9.98 2.52
CA GLN A 113 -16.82 10.90 1.50
C GLN A 113 -15.77 11.24 0.43
N ALA A 114 -14.54 11.60 0.83
CA ALA A 114 -13.47 11.99 -0.08
C ALA A 114 -13.08 10.87 -1.07
N THR A 115 -13.25 9.64 -0.62
CA THR A 115 -12.92 8.42 -1.37
C THR A 115 -13.96 8.08 -2.44
N GLY A 116 -15.10 8.77 -2.42
CA GLY A 116 -16.07 8.79 -3.50
C GLY A 116 -17.24 7.83 -3.33
N GLY A 117 -18.43 8.33 -3.67
CA GLY A 117 -19.62 7.52 -3.87
C GLY A 117 -19.64 6.80 -5.24
N PRO A 118 -20.45 5.74 -5.42
CA PRO A 118 -20.55 4.96 -6.66
C PRO A 118 -20.98 5.74 -7.93
N PHE A 119 -21.28 7.03 -7.81
CA PHE A 119 -21.81 7.90 -8.87
C PHE A 119 -21.06 9.24 -9.04
N GLU A 120 -19.91 9.43 -8.38
CA GLU A 120 -19.18 10.70 -8.43
C GLU A 120 -18.20 10.75 -9.61
N LYS A 121 -18.46 11.67 -10.55
CA LYS A 121 -17.63 11.93 -11.75
C LYS A 121 -16.24 12.52 -11.44
N SER A 122 -16.02 12.99 -10.22
CA SER A 122 -14.78 13.65 -9.77
C SER A 122 -13.72 12.66 -9.27
N VAL A 123 -14.06 11.38 -9.12
CA VAL A 123 -13.24 10.43 -8.38
C VAL A 123 -12.44 9.58 -9.38
N GLN A 124 -11.23 10.03 -9.71
CA GLN A 124 -10.31 9.33 -10.60
C GLN A 124 -9.71 8.10 -9.92
N HIS A 125 -10.45 6.99 -9.92
CA HIS A 125 -9.91 5.68 -9.58
C HIS A 125 -9.68 4.87 -10.86
N GLY A 126 -8.42 4.52 -11.13
CA GLY A 126 -8.05 3.64 -12.24
C GLY A 126 -8.11 2.15 -11.89
N LEU A 127 -7.66 1.33 -12.83
CA LEU A 127 -7.70 -0.12 -12.75
C LEU A 127 -6.43 -0.68 -12.08
N GLN A 128 -6.56 -1.86 -11.45
CA GLN A 128 -5.40 -2.61 -10.96
C GLN A 128 -4.57 -3.14 -12.14
N VAL A 129 -3.25 -3.26 -11.95
CA VAL A 129 -2.30 -3.56 -13.04
C VAL A 129 -2.51 -4.94 -13.68
N SER A 130 -3.10 -5.91 -12.96
CA SER A 130 -3.31 -7.28 -13.44
C SER A 130 -4.43 -8.00 -12.69
N ASN A 131 -4.91 -9.13 -13.25
CA ASN A 131 -5.87 -10.01 -12.57
C ASN A 131 -5.31 -10.55 -11.25
N MET A 132 -4.04 -10.96 -11.24
CA MET A 132 -3.39 -11.47 -10.03
C MET A 132 -3.41 -10.42 -8.92
N GLN A 133 -3.16 -9.15 -9.25
CA GLN A 133 -3.22 -8.06 -8.27
C GLN A 133 -4.65 -7.81 -7.79
N PHE A 134 -5.62 -7.85 -8.70
CA PHE A 134 -7.04 -7.73 -8.37
C PHE A 134 -7.50 -8.83 -7.40
N GLU A 135 -7.23 -10.10 -7.71
CA GLU A 135 -7.57 -11.24 -6.87
C GLU A 135 -6.86 -11.19 -5.51
N HIS A 136 -5.60 -10.76 -5.49
CA HIS A 136 -4.84 -10.57 -4.27
C HIS A 136 -5.48 -9.55 -3.33
N ILE A 137 -5.86 -8.38 -3.84
CA ILE A 137 -6.51 -7.32 -3.06
C ILE A 137 -7.91 -7.79 -2.60
N MET A 138 -8.70 -8.39 -3.49
CA MET A 138 -10.03 -8.93 -3.14
C MET A 138 -9.94 -10.03 -2.08
N GLY A 139 -8.90 -10.87 -2.13
CA GLY A 139 -8.61 -11.87 -1.10
C GLY A 139 -8.39 -11.26 0.28
N TYR A 140 -7.68 -10.14 0.37
CA TYR A 140 -7.54 -9.41 1.65
C TYR A 140 -8.84 -8.77 2.11
N ILE A 141 -9.60 -8.16 1.20
CA ILE A 141 -10.90 -7.57 1.54
C ILE A 141 -11.84 -8.64 2.12
N ASN A 142 -11.89 -9.82 1.48
CA ASN A 142 -12.71 -10.93 1.95
C ASN A 142 -12.20 -11.53 3.27
N SER A 143 -10.88 -11.63 3.46
CA SER A 143 -10.29 -12.04 4.74
C SER A 143 -10.66 -11.07 5.86
N GLY A 144 -10.59 -9.76 5.63
CA GLY A 144 -10.98 -8.75 6.62
C GLY A 144 -12.46 -8.87 7.03
N LYS A 145 -13.35 -9.13 6.06
CA LYS A 145 -14.76 -9.41 6.33
C LYS A 145 -14.96 -10.66 7.18
N ALA A 146 -14.27 -11.75 6.83
CA ALA A 146 -14.36 -13.03 7.53
C ALA A 146 -13.84 -12.93 8.98
N ASP A 147 -12.78 -12.15 9.19
CA ASP A 147 -12.19 -11.91 10.52
C ASP A 147 -13.06 -10.99 11.41
N GLY A 148 -14.12 -10.38 10.86
CA GLY A 148 -15.09 -9.54 11.59
C GLY A 148 -14.74 -8.05 11.62
N ALA A 149 -13.85 -7.57 10.74
CA ALA A 149 -13.54 -6.15 10.66
C ALA A 149 -14.76 -5.36 10.13
N LYS A 150 -15.01 -4.19 10.73
CA LYS A 150 -16.11 -3.32 10.29
C LYS A 150 -15.68 -2.58 9.03
N ILE A 151 -16.47 -2.68 7.98
CA ILE A 151 -16.24 -1.95 6.73
C ILE A 151 -17.09 -0.70 6.72
N HIS A 152 -16.44 0.46 6.62
CA HIS A 152 -17.13 1.74 6.56
C HIS A 152 -17.47 2.14 5.11
N ILE A 153 -16.58 1.89 4.15
CA ILE A 153 -16.86 2.04 2.71
C ILE A 153 -17.04 0.67 2.06
N ARG A 154 -18.23 0.41 1.52
CA ARG A 154 -18.51 -0.84 0.79
C ARG A 154 -17.69 -0.94 -0.50
N GLY A 155 -16.63 -1.74 -0.43
CA GLY A 155 -15.94 -2.30 -1.59
C GLY A 155 -16.83 -3.29 -2.36
N GLU A 156 -17.90 -2.81 -2.98
CA GLU A 156 -18.63 -3.57 -4.00
C GLU A 156 -18.03 -3.21 -5.36
N CYS A 157 -17.39 -4.19 -6.02
CA CYS A 157 -16.87 -4.07 -7.37
C CYS A 157 -18.03 -3.67 -8.29
N HIS A 158 -17.92 -2.55 -9.00
CA HIS A 158 -18.87 -2.24 -10.07
C HIS A 158 -18.79 -3.37 -11.09
N SER A 159 -19.91 -4.04 -11.35
CA SER A 159 -20.02 -5.24 -12.20
C SER A 159 -19.51 -5.05 -13.63
N ASN A 160 -19.31 -3.81 -14.07
CA ASN A 160 -19.07 -3.48 -15.47
C ASN A 160 -17.63 -3.06 -15.79
N GLN A 161 -16.70 -3.05 -14.82
CA GLN A 161 -15.28 -2.74 -15.07
C GLN A 161 -14.34 -3.79 -14.47
N ARG A 162 -13.67 -4.55 -15.34
CA ARG A 162 -12.64 -5.54 -14.93
C ARG A 162 -11.49 -4.83 -14.20
N TYR A 163 -11.01 -5.42 -13.11
CA TYR A 163 -9.88 -4.93 -12.28
C TYR A 163 -10.11 -3.60 -11.56
N PHE A 164 -11.36 -3.15 -11.45
CA PHE A 164 -11.68 -1.97 -10.64
C PHE A 164 -11.98 -2.37 -9.20
N ILE A 165 -11.31 -1.74 -8.23
CA ILE A 165 -11.56 -1.95 -6.81
C ILE A 165 -11.92 -0.61 -6.19
N LYS A 166 -13.15 -0.52 -5.67
CA LYS A 166 -13.55 0.64 -4.87
C LYS A 166 -12.68 0.70 -3.63
N PRO A 167 -12.22 1.90 -3.25
CA PRO A 167 -11.42 1.98 -2.06
C PRO A 167 -12.22 1.50 -0.84
N THR A 168 -11.52 0.83 0.07
CA THR A 168 -12.13 0.16 1.21
C THR A 168 -11.44 0.62 2.48
N ILE A 169 -12.24 1.10 3.43
CA ILE A 169 -11.75 1.49 4.75
C ILE A 169 -12.25 0.46 5.77
N PHE A 170 -11.30 -0.17 6.46
CA PHE A 170 -11.56 -1.05 7.59
C PHE A 170 -11.40 -0.31 8.91
N MET A 171 -12.29 -0.59 9.84
CA MET A 171 -12.32 -0.10 11.22
C MET A 171 -12.52 -1.28 12.18
N ASP A 172 -12.28 -1.04 13.46
CA ASP A 172 -12.50 -2.03 14.53
C ASP A 172 -11.78 -3.37 14.27
N MET A 173 -10.55 -3.30 13.77
CA MET A 173 -9.73 -4.48 13.46
C MET A 173 -8.95 -4.97 14.66
N LYS A 174 -8.68 -6.28 14.71
CA LYS A 174 -7.77 -6.87 15.68
C LYS A 174 -6.34 -6.93 15.11
N PRO A 175 -5.29 -6.70 15.93
CA PRO A 175 -3.90 -6.72 15.46
C PRO A 175 -3.46 -8.02 14.77
N ASN A 176 -4.10 -9.14 15.10
CA ASN A 176 -3.80 -10.46 14.52
C ASN A 176 -4.45 -10.69 13.13
N MET A 177 -5.31 -9.79 12.65
CA MET A 177 -5.95 -9.94 11.35
C MET A 177 -4.94 -9.82 10.21
N LYS A 178 -5.14 -10.55 9.11
CA LYS A 178 -4.21 -10.56 7.98
C LYS A 178 -4.04 -9.16 7.35
N ILE A 179 -5.12 -8.39 7.30
CA ILE A 179 -5.16 -6.99 6.85
C ILE A 179 -4.34 -6.05 7.76
N MET A 180 -4.05 -6.45 9.00
CA MET A 180 -3.20 -5.74 9.98
C MET A 180 -1.75 -6.25 10.00
N GLN A 181 -1.37 -7.21 9.16
CA GLN A 181 0.00 -7.75 9.16
C GLN A 181 0.69 -7.62 7.81
N LYS A 182 -0.07 -7.76 6.72
CA LYS A 182 0.47 -7.77 5.37
C LYS A 182 0.11 -6.51 4.62
N LYS A 183 0.96 -6.15 3.65
CA LYS A 183 0.72 -5.06 2.71
C LYS A 183 -0.26 -5.54 1.64
N ILE A 184 -1.30 -4.76 1.39
CA ILE A 184 -2.38 -5.09 0.45
C ILE A 184 -2.03 -4.61 -0.97
N PHE A 185 -1.36 -3.45 -1.08
CA PHE A 185 -0.94 -2.84 -2.34
C PHE A 185 -2.12 -2.55 -3.29
N GLY A 186 -3.16 -1.95 -2.72
CA GLY A 186 -4.38 -1.53 -3.40
C GLY A 186 -5.04 -0.42 -2.59
N PRO A 187 -6.22 0.06 -3.01
CA PRO A 187 -6.90 1.19 -2.38
C PRO A 187 -7.61 0.75 -1.09
N VAL A 188 -6.87 0.15 -0.15
CA VAL A 188 -7.42 -0.38 1.10
C VAL A 188 -6.61 0.17 2.27
N CYS A 189 -7.28 0.82 3.22
CA CYS A 189 -6.64 1.24 4.46
C CYS A 189 -7.35 0.69 5.70
N SER A 190 -6.55 0.66 6.75
CA SER A 190 -6.94 0.31 8.09
C SER A 190 -6.90 1.57 8.95
N VAL A 191 -8.07 2.01 9.43
CA VAL A 191 -8.20 3.10 10.40
C VAL A 191 -8.16 2.51 11.80
N VAL A 192 -7.27 3.04 12.64
CA VAL A 192 -7.00 2.58 14.00
C VAL A 192 -7.11 3.77 14.95
N LYS A 193 -7.81 3.58 16.06
CA LYS A 193 -7.87 4.59 17.13
C LYS A 193 -6.71 4.43 18.10
N PHE A 194 -6.19 5.54 18.62
CA PHE A 194 -5.19 5.55 19.70
C PHE A 194 -5.52 6.62 20.74
N MET A 195 -5.15 6.42 22.01
CA MET A 195 -5.46 7.36 23.10
C MET A 195 -4.25 8.24 23.46
N THR A 196 -3.07 7.64 23.57
CA THR A 196 -1.83 8.28 24.05
C THR A 196 -0.69 8.04 23.06
N GLU A 197 0.30 8.92 23.07
CA GLU A 197 1.54 8.78 22.28
C GLU A 197 2.37 7.56 22.70
N GLU A 198 2.30 7.24 23.99
CA GLU A 198 2.89 6.07 24.60
C GLU A 198 1.87 4.92 24.50
N GLY A 199 2.20 3.93 23.66
CA GLY A 199 1.32 2.82 23.30
C GLY A 199 1.10 1.76 24.38
#